data_AF-A0A3A5V8H0-F1
#
_entry.id   AF-A0A3A5V8H0-F1
#
_cell.length_a   1.000
_cell.length_b   1.000
_cell.length_c   1.000
_cell.angle_alpha   90.00
_cell.angle_beta   90.00
_cell.angle_gamma   90.00
#
_symmetry.space_group_name_H-M   'P 1'
#
loop_
_entity.id
_entity.type
_entity.pdbx_description
1 polymer ?
#
loop_
_entity_poly.entity_id
_entity_poly.type
_entity_poly.pdbx_seq_one_letter_code
_entity_poly.pdbx_strand_id
1 'polypeptide(L)'
;MMQYPQISIPPRSQHLWRYTPWKRIHPTKVEEMPESDPIRFSSGEDSQMDDSEEIARSFIHAISKSCKKIVLKDETLELDLRCSGHICSGELNIESFGNSTLIIRISGDAGWTGLRIIGNVDGTLSMATINDLASDGHLLRCEDWFVGRDSELEFATLSAGGFLNKSDIRVDLTNRGAQLRAGIASNGYSSRHDDHHVEIKHSIGHTESSLVMHATCDDSSHSVGTGLLTICEGADGSDAGQVFRNLLLSEKSRAESIPELEVLADDVKAAHGAASAPIDVNQIHYLASRGLSREEASALIVEGFLMDAFREIKSEEVVTVMRTRLLVHLECLMNG
;
A
#
# COMPACT_ATOMS: atom_id res chain seq x y z
N MET A 1 5.57 24.12 12.27
CA MET A 1 5.29 23.36 11.04
C MET A 1 4.61 24.30 10.06
N MET A 2 5.00 24.28 8.78
CA MET A 2 4.26 25.02 7.74
C MET A 2 2.93 24.30 7.50
N GLN A 3 1.82 25.03 7.55
CA GLN A 3 0.50 24.47 7.23
C GLN A 3 0.38 24.31 5.71
N TYR A 4 -0.36 23.29 5.25
CA TYR A 4 -0.51 22.92 3.83
C TYR A 4 -0.58 24.07 2.80
N PRO A 5 -1.32 25.19 3.00
CA PRO A 5 -1.33 26.25 1.99
C PRO A 5 0.05 26.90 1.73
N GLN A 6 1.01 26.73 2.64
CA GLN A 6 2.36 27.30 2.58
C GLN A 6 3.40 26.31 2.04
N ILE A 7 3.06 25.02 1.92
CA ILE A 7 3.97 23.99 1.42
C ILE A 7 4.10 24.13 -0.10
N SER A 8 5.35 24.16 -0.59
CA SER A 8 5.60 24.26 -2.03
C SER A 8 5.13 23.01 -2.76
N ILE A 9 4.44 23.18 -3.88
CA ILE A 9 4.01 22.05 -4.71
C ILE A 9 5.25 21.30 -5.20
N PRO A 10 5.36 20.00 -4.92
CA PRO A 10 6.53 19.22 -5.28
C PRO A 10 6.67 19.12 -6.81
N PRO A 11 7.90 19.28 -7.34
CA PRO A 11 8.13 19.10 -8.77
C PRO A 11 8.06 17.63 -9.15
N ARG A 12 7.77 17.35 -10.42
CA ARG A 12 7.73 15.97 -10.96
C ARG A 12 9.09 15.27 -10.97
N SER A 13 10.17 15.96 -10.62
CA SER A 13 11.49 15.37 -10.41
C SER A 13 11.58 14.61 -9.08
N GLN A 14 10.72 14.92 -8.11
CA GLN A 14 10.58 14.09 -6.90
C GLN A 14 9.81 12.83 -7.26
N HIS A 15 10.39 11.66 -7.01
CA HIS A 15 9.84 10.39 -7.45
C HIS A 15 8.45 10.09 -6.86
N LEU A 16 8.22 10.45 -5.60
CA LEU A 16 6.89 10.41 -4.95
C LEU A 16 5.78 11.06 -5.79
N TRP A 17 6.09 12.13 -6.53
CA TRP A 17 5.13 12.96 -7.28
C TRP A 17 5.34 12.93 -8.80
N ARG A 18 6.18 12.03 -9.32
CA ARG A 18 6.54 11.95 -10.74
C ARG A 18 5.39 11.43 -11.60
N TYR A 19 4.87 10.26 -11.22
CA TYR A 19 3.87 9.50 -12.01
C TYR A 19 2.44 9.87 -11.65
N THR A 20 2.21 10.27 -10.39
CA THR A 20 0.96 10.85 -9.92
C THR A 20 1.25 12.18 -9.24
N PRO A 21 1.37 13.29 -10.00
CA PRO A 21 1.65 14.60 -9.41
C PRO A 21 0.59 15.03 -8.41
N TRP A 22 0.97 15.86 -7.44
CA TRP A 22 0.04 16.38 -6.44
C TRP A 22 -1.25 16.94 -7.05
N LYS A 23 -1.11 17.76 -8.09
CA LYS A 23 -2.24 18.34 -8.84
C LYS A 23 -3.17 17.30 -9.48
N ARG A 24 -2.70 16.09 -9.77
CA ARG A 24 -3.51 15.02 -10.37
C ARG A 24 -4.37 14.29 -9.32
N ILE A 25 -3.82 14.06 -8.13
CA ILE A 25 -4.52 13.34 -7.06
C ILE A 25 -5.32 14.26 -6.13
N HIS A 26 -5.01 15.56 -6.10
CA HIS A 26 -5.74 16.54 -5.31
C HIS A 26 -7.24 16.56 -5.68
N PRO A 27 -8.17 16.63 -4.71
CA PRO A 27 -9.62 16.53 -4.97
C PRO A 27 -10.21 17.75 -5.68
N THR A 28 -9.57 18.92 -5.57
CA THR A 28 -10.00 20.20 -6.17
C THR A 28 -8.80 20.95 -6.77
N LYS A 29 -8.78 22.30 -6.78
CA LYS A 29 -7.53 23.03 -7.09
C LYS A 29 -6.59 23.02 -5.89
N VAL A 30 -5.28 22.91 -6.14
CA VAL A 30 -4.25 22.77 -5.10
C VAL A 30 -4.18 23.92 -4.10
N GLU A 31 -4.73 25.09 -4.47
CA GLU A 31 -4.81 26.26 -3.60
C GLU A 31 -6.07 26.27 -2.70
N GLU A 32 -7.03 25.37 -2.93
CA GLU A 32 -8.32 25.33 -2.23
C GLU A 32 -8.27 24.37 -1.02
N MET A 33 -8.95 24.74 0.08
CA MET A 33 -9.26 23.83 1.19
C MET A 33 -10.72 23.39 1.07
N PRO A 34 -11.03 22.23 0.47
CA PRO A 34 -12.40 21.74 0.43
C PRO A 34 -12.87 21.33 1.81
N GLU A 35 -14.19 21.40 2.03
CA GLU A 35 -14.79 20.67 3.15
C GLU A 35 -14.73 19.17 2.88
N SER A 36 -14.44 18.39 3.91
CA SER A 36 -14.49 16.94 3.86
C SER A 36 -15.55 16.38 4.81
N ASP A 37 -16.16 15.26 4.41
CA ASP A 37 -16.93 14.40 5.29
C ASP A 37 -15.98 13.48 6.08
N PRO A 38 -16.29 13.14 7.34
CA PRO A 38 -15.45 12.23 8.11
C PRO A 38 -15.60 10.79 7.60
N ILE A 39 -14.49 10.06 7.51
CA ILE A 39 -14.53 8.60 7.37
C ILE A 39 -15.20 8.00 8.60
N ARG A 40 -16.12 7.05 8.40
CA ARG A 40 -16.74 6.32 9.52
C ARG A 40 -15.91 5.07 9.82
N PHE A 41 -15.27 5.08 10.98
CA PHE A 41 -14.51 3.94 11.52
C PHE A 41 -15.44 3.05 12.35
N SER A 42 -15.36 1.73 12.19
CA SER A 42 -16.16 0.78 12.98
C SER A 42 -15.73 0.66 14.44
N SER A 43 -14.48 1.01 14.74
CA SER A 43 -13.88 0.96 16.08
C SER A 43 -12.88 2.11 16.27
N GLY A 44 -12.42 2.30 17.51
CA GLY A 44 -11.40 3.27 17.90
C GLY A 44 -11.92 4.45 18.70
N GLU A 45 -11.06 4.94 19.58
CA GLU A 45 -11.31 6.09 20.45
C GLU A 45 -11.02 7.39 19.69
N ASP A 46 -11.71 8.48 20.02
CA ASP A 46 -11.40 9.77 19.43
C ASP A 46 -10.00 10.22 19.83
N SER A 47 -9.24 10.75 18.87
CA SER A 47 -7.86 11.14 19.07
C SER A 47 -7.49 12.38 18.27
N GLN A 48 -6.21 12.73 18.30
CA GLN A 48 -5.60 13.78 17.49
C GLN A 48 -4.23 13.28 17.02
N MET A 49 -3.78 13.85 15.90
CA MET A 49 -2.50 13.53 15.29
C MET A 49 -1.76 14.82 15.01
N ASP A 50 -0.44 14.81 15.15
CA ASP A 50 0.36 15.98 14.80
C ASP A 50 0.39 16.18 13.28
N ASP A 51 0.50 17.43 12.83
CA ASP A 51 0.65 17.78 11.42
C ASP A 51 1.97 17.19 10.83
N SER A 52 2.17 17.33 9.53
CA SER A 52 3.38 16.92 8.82
C SER A 52 3.92 18.07 7.96
N GLU A 53 5.20 18.01 7.62
CA GLU A 53 5.81 18.93 6.63
C GLU A 53 5.69 18.40 5.19
N GLU A 54 5.22 17.16 5.02
CA GLU A 54 4.96 16.56 3.72
C GLU A 54 3.56 16.98 3.22
N ILE A 55 3.49 17.38 1.95
CA ILE A 55 2.32 18.09 1.39
C ILE A 55 1.02 17.29 1.49
N ALA A 56 1.06 15.97 1.23
CA ALA A 56 -0.14 15.13 1.25
C ALA A 56 -0.61 14.83 2.66
N ARG A 57 0.31 14.53 3.57
CA ARG A 57 0.00 14.35 5.00
C ARG A 57 -0.58 15.61 5.61
N SER A 58 0.03 16.76 5.35
CA SER A 58 -0.45 18.05 5.86
C SER A 58 -1.82 18.41 5.28
N PHE A 59 -2.04 18.13 3.99
CA PHE A 59 -3.36 18.34 3.38
C PHE A 59 -4.44 17.49 4.05
N ILE A 60 -4.22 16.17 4.17
CA ILE A 60 -5.19 15.27 4.80
C ILE A 60 -5.46 15.72 6.24
N HIS A 61 -4.41 16.05 7.00
CA HIS A 61 -4.53 16.56 8.36
C HIS A 61 -5.39 17.83 8.42
N ALA A 62 -5.14 18.81 7.54
CA ALA A 62 -5.85 20.08 7.50
C ALA A 62 -7.35 19.95 7.17
N ILE A 63 -7.74 18.96 6.36
CA ILE A 63 -9.16 18.75 5.99
C ILE A 63 -9.87 17.69 6.85
N SER A 64 -9.13 16.87 7.61
CA SER A 64 -9.70 15.78 8.41
C SER A 64 -10.42 16.29 9.65
N LYS A 65 -11.69 15.86 9.79
CA LYS A 65 -12.52 16.16 10.98
C LYS A 65 -12.56 15.01 11.99
N SER A 66 -11.97 13.87 11.64
CA SER A 66 -11.98 12.66 12.46
C SER A 66 -10.60 12.05 12.53
N CYS A 67 -10.11 11.83 13.74
CA CYS A 67 -8.92 11.05 14.03
C CYS A 67 -9.30 9.98 15.06
N LYS A 68 -8.95 8.72 14.78
CA LYS A 68 -9.19 7.59 15.68
C LYS A 68 -7.89 7.02 16.19
N LYS A 69 -7.88 6.57 17.44
CA LYS A 69 -6.79 5.78 18.02
C LYS A 69 -7.24 4.33 18.22
N ILE A 70 -6.37 3.42 17.81
CA ILE A 70 -6.50 1.97 18.01
C ILE A 70 -5.28 1.53 18.81
N VAL A 71 -5.53 0.83 19.91
CA VAL A 71 -4.48 0.17 20.69
C VAL A 71 -4.75 -1.33 20.62
N LEU A 72 -3.77 -2.10 20.16
CA LEU A 72 -3.85 -3.56 20.05
C LEU A 72 -2.89 -4.20 21.03
N LYS A 73 -3.36 -5.20 21.77
CA LYS A 73 -2.48 -6.01 22.62
C LYS A 73 -2.87 -7.49 22.62
N ASP A 74 -2.07 -8.29 21.94
CA ASP A 74 -2.27 -9.74 21.82
C ASP A 74 -3.68 -10.10 21.26
N GLU A 75 -4.14 -9.33 20.28
CA GLU A 75 -5.51 -9.44 19.76
C GLU A 75 -5.61 -9.29 18.24
N THR A 76 -6.72 -9.76 17.68
CA THR A 76 -7.09 -9.53 16.28
C THR A 76 -8.24 -8.53 16.21
N LEU A 77 -8.12 -7.50 15.36
CA LEU A 77 -9.16 -6.52 15.09
C LEU A 77 -9.47 -6.41 13.59
N GLU A 78 -10.76 -6.47 13.24
CA GLU A 78 -11.24 -5.99 11.93
C GLU A 78 -11.76 -4.55 12.06
N LEU A 79 -11.23 -3.66 11.24
CA LEU A 79 -11.55 -2.24 11.19
C LEU A 79 -12.12 -1.87 9.81
N ASP A 80 -13.41 -1.58 9.76
CA ASP A 80 -14.07 -1.09 8.54
C ASP A 80 -14.04 0.44 8.51
N LEU A 81 -13.53 0.98 7.40
CA LEU A 81 -13.53 2.40 7.05
C LEU A 81 -14.57 2.60 5.95
N ARG A 82 -15.70 3.24 6.30
CA ARG A 82 -16.75 3.60 5.33
C ARG A 82 -16.57 5.03 4.85
N CYS A 83 -16.30 5.16 3.56
CA CYS A 83 -16.01 6.39 2.84
C CYS A 83 -17.24 6.78 2.00
N SER A 84 -17.83 7.94 2.23
CA SER A 84 -19.02 8.42 1.51
C SER A 84 -18.96 9.92 1.27
N GLY A 85 -19.70 10.41 0.28
CA GLY A 85 -19.78 11.84 -0.05
C GLY A 85 -18.84 12.24 -1.18
N HIS A 86 -18.72 13.53 -1.47
CA HIS A 86 -17.87 13.97 -2.58
C HIS A 86 -16.37 13.90 -2.23
N ILE A 87 -16.01 14.30 -1.01
CA ILE A 87 -14.65 14.29 -0.47
C ILE A 87 -14.79 13.82 0.96
N CYS A 88 -14.13 12.72 1.32
CA CYS A 88 -14.03 12.29 2.71
C CYS A 88 -12.58 12.16 3.15
N SER A 89 -12.33 12.36 4.43
CA SER A 89 -11.00 12.16 4.99
C SER A 89 -11.02 11.69 6.44
N GLY A 90 -9.92 11.08 6.87
CA GLY A 90 -9.75 10.65 8.25
C GLY A 90 -8.32 10.28 8.57
N GLU A 91 -8.03 10.29 9.87
CA GLU A 91 -6.73 9.95 10.43
C GLU A 91 -6.86 8.75 11.39
N LEU A 92 -5.83 7.91 11.43
CA LEU A 92 -5.76 6.74 12.30
C LEU A 92 -4.40 6.67 12.99
N ASN A 93 -4.39 6.60 14.31
CA ASN A 93 -3.21 6.36 15.13
C ASN A 93 -3.27 4.94 15.69
N ILE A 94 -2.25 4.13 15.42
CA ILE A 94 -2.18 2.72 15.80
C ILE A 94 -1.02 2.51 16.77
N GLU A 95 -1.29 1.92 17.92
CA GLU A 95 -0.26 1.40 18.82
C GLU A 95 -0.47 -0.10 18.95
N SER A 96 0.54 -0.89 18.59
CA SER A 96 0.47 -2.35 18.66
C SER A 96 1.49 -2.89 19.64
N PHE A 97 1.02 -3.75 20.54
CA PHE A 97 1.82 -4.45 21.53
C PHE A 97 1.66 -5.96 21.40
N GLY A 98 2.68 -6.72 21.78
CA GLY A 98 2.61 -8.18 21.82
C GLY A 98 2.47 -8.77 20.42
N ASN A 99 1.62 -9.79 20.23
CA ASN A 99 1.36 -10.36 18.91
C ASN A 99 -0.08 -10.08 18.46
N SER A 100 -0.26 -9.08 17.60
CA SER A 100 -1.58 -8.59 17.19
C SER A 100 -1.79 -8.66 15.67
N THR A 101 -3.04 -8.78 15.26
CA THR A 101 -3.45 -8.75 13.84
C THR A 101 -4.47 -7.64 13.60
N LEU A 102 -4.31 -6.88 12.51
CA LEU A 102 -5.23 -5.79 12.14
C LEU A 102 -5.67 -5.92 10.69
N ILE A 103 -6.97 -5.95 10.45
CA ILE A 103 -7.54 -6.02 9.10
C ILE A 103 -8.31 -4.74 8.82
N ILE A 104 -7.75 -3.87 7.98
CA ILE A 104 -8.37 -2.61 7.56
C ILE A 104 -9.08 -2.82 6.22
N ARG A 105 -10.38 -2.55 6.18
CA ARG A 105 -11.18 -2.56 4.94
C ARG A 105 -11.65 -1.16 4.61
N ILE A 106 -11.15 -0.60 3.51
CA ILE A 106 -11.54 0.72 3.00
C ILE A 106 -12.61 0.50 1.93
N SER A 107 -13.81 1.03 2.13
CA SER A 107 -14.93 0.79 1.20
C SER A 107 -15.92 1.94 1.16
N GLY A 108 -16.70 2.00 0.08
CA GLY A 108 -17.75 3.00 -0.12
C GLY A 108 -17.59 3.73 -1.45
N ASP A 109 -18.42 4.76 -1.65
CA ASP A 109 -18.67 5.43 -2.92
C ASP A 109 -18.19 6.89 -2.93
N ALA A 110 -17.27 7.24 -2.04
CA ALA A 110 -16.72 8.58 -2.01
C ALA A 110 -15.98 8.92 -3.31
N GLY A 111 -16.24 10.11 -3.87
CA GLY A 111 -15.54 10.60 -5.06
C GLY A 111 -14.03 10.74 -4.83
N TRP A 112 -13.64 11.15 -3.62
CA TRP A 112 -12.24 11.19 -3.19
C TRP A 112 -12.10 10.85 -1.71
N THR A 113 -11.11 10.04 -1.37
CA THR A 113 -10.79 9.59 0.00
C THR A 113 -9.35 9.94 0.35
N GLY A 114 -9.17 10.70 1.43
CA GLY A 114 -7.87 10.97 2.04
C GLY A 114 -7.73 10.20 3.35
N LEU A 115 -6.75 9.31 3.45
CA LEU A 115 -6.51 8.54 4.66
C LEU A 115 -5.06 8.70 5.11
N ARG A 116 -4.86 9.12 6.37
CA ARG A 116 -3.53 9.17 6.98
C ARG A 116 -3.46 8.20 8.16
N ILE A 117 -2.43 7.36 8.18
CA ILE A 117 -2.20 6.39 9.24
C ILE A 117 -0.83 6.64 9.85
N ILE A 118 -0.74 6.66 11.18
CA ILE A 118 0.52 6.57 11.90
C ILE A 118 0.47 5.34 12.80
N GLY A 119 1.55 4.56 12.82
CA GLY A 119 1.61 3.33 13.61
C GLY A 119 2.92 3.14 14.34
N ASN A 120 2.85 2.70 15.59
CA ASN A 120 3.99 2.29 16.41
C ASN A 120 3.85 0.81 16.77
N VAL A 121 4.92 0.04 16.57
CA VAL A 121 4.90 -1.43 16.72
C VAL A 121 5.94 -1.89 17.74
N ASP A 122 5.44 -2.42 18.87
CA ASP A 122 6.21 -3.02 19.96
C ASP A 122 5.83 -4.51 20.13
N GLY A 123 6.54 -5.40 19.43
CA GLY A 123 6.16 -6.80 19.25
C GLY A 123 5.89 -7.12 17.77
N THR A 124 4.95 -8.00 17.48
CA THR A 124 4.57 -8.38 16.12
C THR A 124 3.20 -7.80 15.78
N LEU A 125 3.11 -7.00 14.71
CA LEU A 125 1.85 -6.59 14.11
C LEU A 125 1.75 -7.19 12.71
N SER A 126 0.72 -8.00 12.48
CA SER A 126 0.36 -8.48 11.15
C SER A 126 -0.86 -7.73 10.62
N MET A 127 -0.72 -6.98 9.54
CA MET A 127 -1.75 -6.09 9.02
C MET A 127 -2.18 -6.46 7.61
N ALA A 128 -3.49 -6.45 7.36
CA ALA A 128 -4.09 -6.46 6.03
C ALA A 128 -4.73 -5.10 5.75
N THR A 129 -4.50 -4.52 4.58
CA THR A 129 -5.28 -3.37 4.09
C THR A 129 -5.91 -3.70 2.73
N ILE A 130 -7.23 -3.66 2.68
CA ILE A 130 -8.00 -3.96 1.47
C ILE A 130 -8.68 -2.67 1.01
N ASN A 131 -8.37 -2.25 -0.22
CA ASN A 131 -9.07 -1.15 -0.88
C ASN A 131 -10.19 -1.72 -1.76
N ASP A 132 -11.43 -1.57 -1.30
CA ASP A 132 -12.69 -1.94 -1.95
C ASP A 132 -13.57 -0.70 -2.22
N LEU A 133 -12.97 0.46 -2.48
CA LEU A 133 -13.69 1.66 -2.92
C LEU A 133 -14.37 1.43 -4.28
N ALA A 134 -15.47 2.15 -4.52
CA ALA A 134 -16.17 2.15 -5.81
C ALA A 134 -15.20 2.44 -6.98
N SER A 135 -15.53 1.90 -8.16
CA SER A 135 -14.63 1.89 -9.32
C SER A 135 -14.33 3.26 -9.92
N ASP A 136 -15.06 4.29 -9.52
CA ASP A 136 -14.89 5.70 -9.89
C ASP A 136 -14.24 6.56 -8.78
N GLY A 137 -14.06 5.99 -7.57
CA GLY A 137 -13.49 6.70 -6.43
C GLY A 137 -11.99 6.91 -6.54
N HIS A 138 -11.48 7.98 -5.92
CA HIS A 138 -10.05 8.26 -5.81
C HIS A 138 -9.55 8.00 -4.38
N LEU A 139 -8.33 7.49 -4.23
CA LEU A 139 -7.70 7.26 -2.92
C LEU A 139 -6.33 7.92 -2.85
N LEU A 140 -6.13 8.76 -1.83
CA LEU A 140 -4.82 9.19 -1.36
C LEU A 140 -4.59 8.63 0.05
N ARG A 141 -3.67 7.67 0.17
CA ARG A 141 -3.32 7.02 1.43
C ARG A 141 -1.89 7.34 1.81
N CYS A 142 -1.69 7.90 3.00
CA CYS A 142 -0.36 8.19 3.55
C CYS A 142 -0.17 7.40 4.85
N GLU A 143 0.94 6.70 4.99
CA GLU A 143 1.24 5.91 6.18
C GLU A 143 2.65 6.18 6.70
N ASP A 144 2.79 6.26 8.02
CA ASP A 144 4.08 6.35 8.71
C ASP A 144 4.14 5.30 9.82
N TRP A 145 5.07 4.35 9.71
CA TRP A 145 5.24 3.24 10.63
C TRP A 145 6.60 3.30 11.31
N PHE A 146 6.60 3.13 12.63
CA PHE A 146 7.80 3.06 13.46
C PHE A 146 7.86 1.68 14.11
N VAL A 147 8.91 0.92 13.78
CA VAL A 147 9.11 -0.45 14.29
C VAL A 147 10.16 -0.40 15.39
N GLY A 148 9.76 -0.86 16.58
CA GLY A 148 10.56 -0.86 17.80
C GLY A 148 11.59 -1.97 17.86
N ARG A 149 12.24 -2.12 19.02
CA ARG A 149 13.31 -3.09 19.25
C ARG A 149 12.75 -4.52 19.21
N ASP A 150 13.42 -5.39 18.46
CA ASP A 150 13.04 -6.80 18.31
C ASP A 150 11.56 -6.98 17.90
N SER A 151 10.99 -5.97 17.22
CA SER A 151 9.61 -5.92 16.73
C SER A 151 9.53 -6.29 15.24
N GLU A 152 8.38 -6.75 14.79
CA GLU A 152 8.12 -7.11 13.40
C GLU A 152 6.80 -6.48 12.92
N LEU A 153 6.86 -5.74 11.83
CA LEU A 153 5.69 -5.32 11.08
C LEU A 153 5.55 -6.22 9.84
N GLU A 154 4.45 -6.95 9.75
CA GLU A 154 4.02 -7.55 8.50
C GLU A 154 2.85 -6.73 7.96
N PHE A 155 2.94 -6.22 6.73
CA PHE A 155 1.76 -5.63 6.09
C PHE A 155 1.53 -6.22 4.71
N ALA A 156 0.26 -6.49 4.44
CA ALA A 156 -0.25 -6.89 3.15
C ALA A 156 -1.23 -5.81 2.67
N THR A 157 -1.07 -5.30 1.45
CA THR A 157 -2.05 -4.44 0.77
C THR A 157 -2.64 -5.18 -0.42
N LEU A 158 -3.97 -5.24 -0.50
CA LEU A 158 -4.71 -5.62 -1.71
C LEU A 158 -5.39 -4.36 -2.28
N SER A 159 -4.89 -3.88 -3.42
CA SER A 159 -5.50 -2.76 -4.15
C SER A 159 -6.41 -3.29 -5.25
N ALA A 160 -7.73 -3.34 -4.99
CA ALA A 160 -8.74 -3.88 -5.91
C ALA A 160 -9.81 -2.85 -6.36
N GLY A 161 -10.06 -1.81 -5.55
CA GLY A 161 -11.04 -0.74 -5.80
C GLY A 161 -10.44 0.62 -6.16
N GLY A 162 -11.31 1.58 -6.50
CA GLY A 162 -10.90 2.93 -6.91
C GLY A 162 -10.34 3.02 -8.32
N PHE A 163 -10.53 4.18 -8.95
CA PHE A 163 -10.04 4.53 -10.29
C PHE A 163 -8.61 5.07 -10.28
N LEU A 164 -8.31 5.98 -9.36
CA LEU A 164 -7.03 6.66 -9.22
C LEU A 164 -6.56 6.56 -7.78
N ASN A 165 -5.54 5.74 -7.54
CA ASN A 165 -5.03 5.44 -6.22
C ASN A 165 -3.57 5.89 -6.11
N LYS A 166 -3.25 6.57 -5.01
CA LYS A 166 -1.89 6.91 -4.60
C LYS A 166 -1.68 6.49 -3.15
N SER A 167 -0.72 5.61 -2.92
CA SER A 167 -0.22 5.28 -1.59
C SER A 167 1.20 5.84 -1.41
N ASP A 168 1.46 6.47 -0.28
CA ASP A 168 2.80 6.81 0.21
C ASP A 168 2.99 6.17 1.59
N ILE A 169 3.68 5.05 1.64
CA ILE A 169 3.88 4.23 2.84
C ILE A 169 5.34 4.39 3.27
N ARG A 170 5.57 4.80 4.51
CA ARG A 170 6.92 4.98 5.04
C ARG A 170 7.09 4.12 6.28
N VAL A 171 8.20 3.38 6.34
CA VAL A 171 8.53 2.52 7.48
C VAL A 171 9.93 2.87 7.96
N ASP A 172 10.06 3.23 9.24
CA ASP A 172 11.33 3.44 9.91
C ASP A 172 11.60 2.28 10.89
N LEU A 173 12.69 1.55 10.64
CA LEU A 173 13.23 0.53 11.52
C LEU A 173 14.17 1.21 12.52
N THR A 174 13.59 1.65 13.63
CA THR A 174 14.23 2.60 14.55
C THR A 174 15.17 1.95 15.57
N ASN A 175 15.07 0.63 15.74
CA ASN A 175 15.82 -0.12 16.76
C ASN A 175 16.37 -1.44 16.23
N ARG A 176 17.42 -1.93 16.90
CA ARG A 176 18.06 -3.22 16.60
C ARG A 176 17.02 -4.35 16.65
N GLY A 177 17.10 -5.28 15.70
CA GLY A 177 16.19 -6.43 15.62
C GLY A 177 14.83 -6.11 15.02
N ALA A 178 14.56 -4.85 14.62
CA ALA A 178 13.34 -4.48 13.92
C ALA A 178 13.28 -5.13 12.53
N GLN A 179 12.09 -5.64 12.17
CA GLN A 179 11.84 -6.36 10.93
C GLN A 179 10.61 -5.82 10.20
N LEU A 180 10.67 -5.85 8.86
CA LEU A 180 9.55 -5.56 7.97
C LEU A 180 9.34 -6.68 6.95
N ARG A 181 8.09 -7.13 6.79
CA ARG A 181 7.65 -7.97 5.67
C ARG A 181 6.46 -7.31 5.00
N ALA A 182 6.65 -6.85 3.77
CA ALA A 182 5.66 -6.09 3.02
C ALA A 182 5.25 -6.82 1.75
N GLY A 183 3.94 -7.00 1.56
CA GLY A 183 3.35 -7.56 0.35
C GLY A 183 2.31 -6.61 -0.25
N ILE A 184 2.39 -6.31 -1.54
CA ILE A 184 1.40 -5.46 -2.23
C ILE A 184 0.93 -6.18 -3.49
N ALA A 185 -0.37 -6.45 -3.58
CA ALA A 185 -1.03 -6.96 -4.77
C ALA A 185 -1.95 -5.89 -5.36
N SER A 186 -1.75 -5.53 -6.63
CA SER A 186 -2.57 -4.56 -7.36
C SER A 186 -3.15 -5.20 -8.61
N ASN A 187 -4.49 -5.20 -8.75
CA ASN A 187 -5.16 -5.72 -9.94
C ASN A 187 -5.78 -4.60 -10.79
N GLY A 188 -5.10 -4.21 -11.87
CA GLY A 188 -5.53 -3.16 -12.79
C GLY A 188 -6.39 -3.69 -13.94
N TYR A 189 -7.53 -3.03 -14.19
CA TYR A 189 -8.42 -3.26 -15.33
C TYR A 189 -8.94 -1.93 -15.90
N SER A 190 -9.43 -1.91 -17.15
CA SER A 190 -9.92 -0.70 -17.83
C SER A 190 -8.86 0.42 -17.91
N SER A 191 -9.09 1.57 -17.25
CA SER A 191 -8.17 2.71 -17.20
C SER A 191 -7.70 3.03 -15.77
N ARG A 192 -7.82 2.06 -14.85
CA ARG A 192 -7.39 2.19 -13.45
C ARG A 192 -5.91 2.56 -13.34
N HIS A 193 -5.58 3.48 -12.45
CA HIS A 193 -4.23 3.92 -12.15
C HIS A 193 -3.91 3.67 -10.68
N ASP A 194 -2.95 2.79 -10.38
CA ASP A 194 -2.47 2.49 -9.03
C ASP A 194 -1.01 2.91 -8.90
N ASP A 195 -0.70 3.76 -7.93
CA ASP A 195 0.64 4.24 -7.63
C ASP A 195 0.98 3.97 -6.16
N HIS A 196 1.87 3.02 -5.92
CA HIS A 196 2.38 2.67 -4.61
C HIS A 196 3.84 3.12 -4.48
N HIS A 197 4.06 4.10 -3.59
CA HIS A 197 5.39 4.54 -3.19
C HIS A 197 5.66 4.03 -1.78
N VAL A 198 6.74 3.27 -1.61
CA VAL A 198 7.15 2.70 -0.33
C VAL A 198 8.55 3.19 0.00
N GLU A 199 8.71 3.85 1.14
CA GLU A 199 10.02 4.18 1.72
C GLU A 199 10.29 3.25 2.91
N ILE A 200 11.44 2.59 2.90
CA ILE A 200 11.90 1.73 4.00
C ILE A 200 13.25 2.24 4.45
N LYS A 201 13.32 2.66 5.71
CA LYS A 201 14.52 3.24 6.29
C LYS A 201 15.06 2.37 7.42
N HIS A 202 16.27 1.86 7.22
CA HIS A 202 17.07 1.21 8.25
C HIS A 202 17.88 2.29 8.98
N SER A 203 17.27 2.90 10.00
CA SER A 203 17.91 3.97 10.78
C SER A 203 19.03 3.47 11.69
N ILE A 204 19.06 2.16 11.97
CA ILE A 204 20.06 1.50 12.81
C ILE A 204 20.37 0.10 12.26
N GLY A 205 21.52 -0.44 12.67
CA GLY A 205 22.03 -1.73 12.21
C GLY A 205 21.29 -2.95 12.76
N HIS A 206 21.54 -4.09 12.14
CA HIS A 206 20.89 -5.38 12.42
C HIS A 206 19.37 -5.30 12.35
N THR A 207 18.86 -4.77 11.25
CA THR A 207 17.45 -4.68 10.92
C THR A 207 17.20 -5.39 9.59
N GLU A 208 16.02 -5.98 9.42
CA GLU A 208 15.69 -6.76 8.22
C GLU A 208 14.44 -6.20 7.52
N SER A 209 14.46 -6.13 6.19
CA SER A 209 13.27 -5.77 5.42
C SER A 209 13.13 -6.59 4.14
N SER A 210 11.88 -6.90 3.80
CA SER A 210 11.53 -7.42 2.49
C SER A 210 10.24 -6.81 1.98
N LEU A 211 10.27 -6.32 0.74
CA LEU A 211 9.13 -5.79 0.01
C LEU A 211 8.90 -6.61 -1.26
N VAL A 212 7.70 -7.16 -1.41
CA VAL A 212 7.26 -7.85 -2.62
C VAL A 212 6.02 -7.15 -3.17
N MET A 213 6.09 -6.65 -4.40
CA MET A 213 4.98 -6.03 -5.10
C MET A 213 4.65 -6.77 -6.38
N HIS A 214 3.42 -7.21 -6.52
CA HIS A 214 2.89 -7.81 -7.73
C HIS A 214 1.75 -6.98 -8.30
N ALA A 215 1.86 -6.63 -9.58
CA ALA A 215 0.82 -5.89 -10.28
C ALA A 215 0.36 -6.65 -11.54
N THR A 216 -0.94 -6.82 -11.72
CA THR A 216 -1.52 -7.22 -13.00
C THR A 216 -2.12 -5.99 -13.66
N CYS A 217 -1.94 -5.85 -14.98
CA CYS A 217 -2.49 -4.72 -15.71
C CYS A 217 -3.15 -5.20 -16.99
N ASP A 218 -4.47 -5.04 -17.07
CA ASP A 218 -5.26 -5.30 -18.27
C ASP A 218 -5.79 -4.02 -18.92
N ASP A 219 -6.37 -4.14 -20.12
CA ASP A 219 -6.83 -3.06 -20.98
C ASP A 219 -5.77 -1.95 -21.14
N SER A 220 -6.02 -0.80 -20.53
CA SER A 220 -5.18 0.40 -20.51
C SER A 220 -4.81 0.83 -19.09
N SER A 221 -4.96 -0.08 -18.12
CA SER A 221 -4.61 0.19 -16.73
C SER A 221 -3.10 0.41 -16.56
N HIS A 222 -2.75 1.12 -15.50
CA HIS A 222 -1.39 1.56 -15.24
C HIS A 222 -1.04 1.36 -13.77
N SER A 223 -0.03 0.54 -13.52
CA SER A 223 0.55 0.37 -12.18
C SER A 223 1.91 1.04 -12.09
N VAL A 224 2.18 1.67 -10.96
CA VAL A 224 3.48 2.28 -10.63
C VAL A 224 3.88 1.78 -9.25
N GLY A 225 5.03 1.11 -9.18
CA GLY A 225 5.65 0.66 -7.94
C GLY A 225 7.00 1.33 -7.74
N THR A 226 7.11 2.19 -6.74
CA THR A 226 8.39 2.80 -6.34
C THR A 226 8.77 2.30 -4.96
N GLY A 227 10.02 1.86 -4.79
CA GLY A 227 10.56 1.45 -3.50
C GLY A 227 11.87 2.16 -3.21
N LEU A 228 11.87 3.10 -2.28
CA LEU A 228 13.08 3.75 -1.77
C LEU A 228 13.56 3.01 -0.53
N LEU A 229 14.68 2.30 -0.67
CA LEU A 229 15.31 1.59 0.43
C LEU A 229 16.56 2.34 0.87
N THR A 230 16.56 2.85 2.10
CA THR A 230 17.68 3.59 2.67
C THR A 230 18.29 2.82 3.85
N ILE A 231 19.58 2.53 3.78
CA ILE A 231 20.38 1.99 4.89
C ILE A 231 21.33 3.09 5.37
N CYS A 232 21.07 3.64 6.56
CA CYS A 232 21.77 4.80 7.07
C CYS A 232 23.23 4.50 7.48
N GLU A 233 24.04 5.54 7.62
CA GLU A 233 25.40 5.43 8.15
C GLU A 233 25.37 4.78 9.56
N GLY A 234 26.22 3.78 9.79
CA GLY A 234 26.25 3.01 11.03
C GLY A 234 25.16 1.95 11.16
N ALA A 235 24.37 1.69 10.10
CA ALA A 235 23.36 0.64 10.07
C ALA A 235 23.92 -0.72 9.60
N ASP A 236 25.13 -1.07 10.02
CA ASP A 236 25.78 -2.34 9.68
C ASP A 236 25.00 -3.56 10.18
N GLY A 237 25.18 -4.68 9.48
CA GLY A 237 24.48 -5.94 9.70
C GLY A 237 23.02 -5.94 9.25
N SER A 238 22.56 -4.92 8.52
CA SER A 238 21.20 -4.87 7.96
C SER A 238 21.07 -5.73 6.70
N ASP A 239 19.90 -6.34 6.52
CA ASP A 239 19.55 -7.16 5.34
C ASP A 239 18.25 -6.63 4.73
N ALA A 240 18.28 -6.24 3.46
CA ALA A 240 17.17 -5.53 2.86
C ALA A 240 16.92 -5.97 1.41
N GLY A 241 15.66 -6.23 1.08
CA GLY A 241 15.24 -6.74 -0.22
C GLY A 241 13.99 -6.06 -0.75
N GLN A 242 13.94 -5.81 -2.06
CA GLN A 242 12.70 -5.39 -2.73
C GLN A 242 12.55 -6.04 -4.11
N VAL A 243 11.37 -6.57 -4.40
CA VAL A 243 11.07 -7.25 -5.67
C VAL A 243 9.74 -6.75 -6.23
N PHE A 244 9.78 -6.27 -7.46
CA PHE A 244 8.62 -5.85 -8.23
C PHE A 244 8.38 -6.83 -9.37
N ARG A 245 7.16 -7.32 -9.51
CA ARG A 245 6.75 -8.21 -10.62
C ARG A 245 5.48 -7.69 -11.24
N ASN A 246 5.47 -7.58 -12.56
CA ASN A 246 4.30 -7.10 -13.29
C ASN A 246 3.87 -8.12 -14.35
N LEU A 247 2.56 -8.36 -14.43
CA LEU A 247 1.93 -9.20 -15.43
C LEU A 247 1.07 -8.33 -16.37
N LEU A 248 1.50 -8.16 -17.61
CA LEU A 248 0.80 -7.35 -18.61
C LEU A 248 -0.19 -8.23 -19.38
N LEU A 249 -1.48 -7.98 -19.20
CA LEU A 249 -2.57 -8.79 -19.77
C LEU A 249 -3.02 -8.27 -21.15
N SER A 250 -2.70 -7.02 -21.47
CA SER A 250 -3.08 -6.32 -22.71
C SER A 250 -1.94 -5.49 -23.29
N GLU A 251 -1.94 -5.25 -24.61
CA GLU A 251 -0.88 -4.47 -25.29
C GLU A 251 -0.82 -3.00 -24.85
N LYS A 252 -1.94 -2.44 -24.35
CA LYS A 252 -2.05 -1.03 -23.94
C LYS A 252 -1.78 -0.82 -22.46
N SER A 253 -1.71 -1.89 -21.67
CA SER A 253 -1.51 -1.78 -20.23
C SER A 253 -0.05 -1.44 -19.93
N ARG A 254 0.18 -0.84 -18.76
CA ARG A 254 1.49 -0.31 -18.39
C ARG A 254 1.81 -0.68 -16.95
N ALA A 255 3.07 -1.02 -16.71
CA ALA A 255 3.59 -1.16 -15.36
C ALA A 255 4.98 -0.56 -15.29
N GLU A 256 5.20 0.31 -14.31
CA GLU A 256 6.48 0.95 -14.04
C GLU A 256 6.98 0.46 -12.68
N SER A 257 8.23 0.00 -12.62
CA SER A 257 8.88 -0.40 -11.36
C SER A 257 10.15 0.40 -11.17
N ILE A 258 10.23 1.14 -10.08
CA ILE A 258 11.29 2.08 -9.75
C ILE A 258 11.91 1.68 -8.40
N PRO A 259 12.76 0.64 -8.36
CA PRO A 259 13.53 0.31 -7.17
C PRO A 259 14.69 1.30 -7.01
N GLU A 260 14.77 1.92 -5.84
CA GLU A 260 15.81 2.86 -5.44
C GLU A 260 16.52 2.34 -4.19
N LEU A 261 17.83 2.54 -4.14
CA LEU A 261 18.67 2.04 -3.07
C LEU A 261 19.71 3.09 -2.68
N GLU A 262 19.71 3.47 -1.40
CA GLU A 262 20.67 4.37 -0.79
C GLU A 262 21.37 3.65 0.37
N VAL A 263 22.57 3.14 0.14
CA VAL A 263 23.36 2.42 1.15
C VAL A 263 24.52 3.29 1.60
N LEU A 264 24.49 3.66 2.88
CA LEU A 264 25.48 4.51 3.54
C LEU A 264 26.30 3.76 4.61
N ALA A 265 26.03 2.46 4.81
CA ALA A 265 26.77 1.56 5.70
C ALA A 265 27.64 0.57 4.89
N ASP A 266 28.66 0.00 5.54
CA ASP A 266 29.69 -0.80 4.87
C ASP A 266 29.35 -2.30 4.83
N ASP A 267 28.89 -2.86 5.96
CA ASP A 267 28.62 -4.30 6.11
C ASP A 267 27.12 -4.59 6.05
N VAL A 268 26.57 -4.70 4.84
CA VAL A 268 25.13 -4.90 4.62
C VAL A 268 24.84 -5.89 3.50
N LYS A 269 23.62 -6.41 3.48
CA LYS A 269 23.05 -7.06 2.29
C LYS A 269 21.90 -6.22 1.77
N ALA A 270 21.97 -5.88 0.49
CA ALA A 270 20.91 -5.16 -0.20
C ALA A 270 20.66 -5.80 -1.56
N ALA A 271 19.39 -6.08 -1.86
CA ALA A 271 18.98 -6.62 -3.15
C ALA A 271 17.74 -5.88 -3.66
N HIS A 272 17.70 -5.67 -4.98
CA HIS A 272 16.47 -5.27 -5.67
C HIS A 272 16.25 -6.08 -6.94
N GLY A 273 15.01 -6.18 -7.39
CA GLY A 273 14.67 -6.82 -8.65
C GLY A 273 13.37 -6.28 -9.20
N ALA A 274 13.31 -6.14 -10.53
CA ALA A 274 12.08 -5.79 -11.24
C ALA A 274 11.95 -6.68 -12.47
N ALA A 275 10.75 -7.23 -12.69
CA ALA A 275 10.43 -8.01 -13.87
C ALA A 275 9.04 -7.66 -14.39
N SER A 276 8.88 -7.64 -15.71
CA SER A 276 7.59 -7.43 -16.35
C SER A 276 7.47 -8.38 -17.54
N ALA A 277 6.36 -9.10 -17.61
CA ALA A 277 6.12 -10.07 -18.67
C ALA A 277 4.62 -10.18 -18.97
N PRO A 278 4.23 -10.58 -20.19
CA PRO A 278 2.87 -11.05 -20.43
C PRO A 278 2.66 -12.43 -19.81
N ILE A 279 1.41 -12.91 -19.81
CA ILE A 279 1.12 -14.32 -19.49
C ILE A 279 1.87 -15.24 -20.47
N ASP A 280 2.51 -16.28 -19.95
CA ASP A 280 3.11 -17.33 -20.77
C ASP A 280 2.03 -18.16 -21.47
N VAL A 281 2.03 -18.10 -22.79
CA VAL A 281 1.08 -18.80 -23.66
C VAL A 281 1.13 -20.32 -23.45
N ASN A 282 2.28 -20.88 -23.05
CA ASN A 282 2.39 -22.31 -22.73
C ASN A 282 1.64 -22.68 -21.45
N GLN A 283 1.60 -21.78 -20.46
CA GLN A 283 0.80 -21.99 -19.24
C GLN A 283 -0.68 -22.01 -19.58
N ILE A 284 -1.14 -21.08 -20.42
CA ILE A 284 -2.52 -21.06 -20.93
C ILE A 284 -2.84 -22.34 -21.70
N HIS A 285 -1.99 -22.76 -22.64
CA HIS A 285 -2.22 -24.00 -23.40
C HIS A 285 -2.26 -25.23 -22.51
N TYR A 286 -1.38 -25.30 -21.50
CA TYR A 286 -1.38 -26.39 -20.54
C TYR A 286 -2.69 -26.45 -19.74
N LEU A 287 -3.14 -25.34 -19.19
CA LEU A 287 -4.40 -25.25 -18.45
C LEU A 287 -5.62 -25.54 -19.33
N ALA A 288 -5.63 -25.03 -20.56
CA ALA A 288 -6.68 -25.33 -21.53
C ALA A 288 -6.76 -26.83 -21.88
N SER A 289 -5.62 -27.52 -21.96
CA SER A 289 -5.60 -28.98 -22.15
C SER A 289 -6.22 -29.77 -20.99
N ARG A 290 -6.38 -29.13 -19.81
CA ARG A 290 -7.07 -29.68 -18.63
C ARG A 290 -8.55 -29.31 -18.57
N GLY A 291 -9.07 -28.68 -19.61
CA GLY A 291 -10.51 -28.38 -19.76
C GLY A 291 -10.92 -26.97 -19.33
N LEU A 292 -9.98 -26.10 -18.96
CA LEU A 292 -10.27 -24.71 -18.64
C LEU A 292 -10.44 -23.87 -19.91
N SER A 293 -11.35 -22.91 -19.91
CA SER A 293 -11.38 -21.87 -20.93
C SER A 293 -10.13 -20.99 -20.86
N ARG A 294 -9.90 -20.15 -21.87
CA ARG A 294 -8.78 -19.21 -21.84
C ARG A 294 -8.93 -18.22 -20.69
N GLU A 295 -10.16 -17.78 -20.44
CA GLU A 295 -10.54 -16.84 -19.39
C GLU A 295 -10.32 -17.47 -18.01
N GLU A 296 -10.79 -18.70 -17.79
CA GLU A 296 -10.56 -19.44 -16.54
C GLU A 296 -9.06 -19.70 -16.29
N ALA A 297 -8.32 -20.09 -17.32
CA ALA A 297 -6.87 -20.28 -17.23
C ALA A 297 -6.13 -18.98 -16.89
N SER A 298 -6.52 -17.86 -17.52
CA SER A 298 -5.96 -16.54 -17.25
C SER A 298 -6.25 -16.09 -15.81
N ALA A 299 -7.50 -16.24 -15.36
CA ALA A 299 -7.91 -15.90 -14.00
C ALA A 299 -7.11 -16.68 -12.96
N LEU A 300 -6.91 -18.00 -13.17
CA LEU A 300 -6.12 -18.84 -12.28
C LEU A 300 -4.64 -18.42 -12.21
N ILE A 301 -4.03 -18.05 -13.35
CA ILE A 301 -2.66 -17.53 -13.38
C ILE A 301 -2.57 -16.20 -12.64
N VAL A 302 -3.53 -15.29 -12.88
CA VAL A 302 -3.59 -13.98 -12.23
C VAL A 302 -3.75 -14.13 -10.71
N GLU A 303 -4.64 -15.01 -10.25
CA GLU A 303 -4.83 -15.30 -8.83
C GLU A 303 -3.52 -15.79 -8.19
N GLY A 304 -2.90 -16.83 -8.76
CA GLY A 304 -1.65 -17.37 -8.24
C GLY A 304 -0.51 -16.34 -8.27
N PHE A 305 -0.46 -15.52 -9.32
CA PHE A 305 0.50 -14.44 -9.44
C PHE A 305 0.31 -13.38 -8.34
N LEU A 306 -0.90 -12.86 -8.13
CA LEU A 306 -1.17 -11.84 -7.12
C LEU A 306 -0.99 -12.37 -5.69
N MET A 307 -1.35 -13.63 -5.42
CA MET A 307 -1.14 -14.25 -4.12
C MET A 307 0.33 -14.42 -3.75
N ASP A 308 1.23 -14.57 -4.72
CA ASP A 308 2.69 -14.67 -4.46
C ASP A 308 3.26 -13.36 -3.89
N ALA A 309 2.55 -12.22 -4.00
CA ALA A 309 2.92 -10.98 -3.29
C ALA A 309 2.96 -11.14 -1.78
N PHE A 310 2.15 -12.07 -1.24
CA PHE A 310 2.01 -12.29 0.20
C PHE A 310 2.84 -13.49 0.69
N ARG A 311 3.70 -14.08 -0.15
CA ARG A 311 4.44 -15.32 0.19
C ARG A 311 5.35 -15.19 1.41
N GLU A 312 5.78 -13.98 1.74
CA GLU A 312 6.69 -13.70 2.84
C GLU A 312 5.98 -13.32 4.14
N ILE A 313 4.67 -13.03 4.08
CA ILE A 313 3.82 -12.78 5.24
C ILE A 313 3.66 -14.08 6.02
N LYS A 314 3.96 -14.08 7.31
CA LYS A 314 3.89 -15.29 8.16
C LYS A 314 2.49 -15.49 8.73
N SER A 315 1.73 -14.42 8.95
CA SER A 315 0.37 -14.53 9.48
C SER A 315 -0.58 -15.23 8.51
N GLU A 316 -0.95 -16.48 8.85
CA GLU A 316 -1.92 -17.27 8.10
C GLU A 316 -3.29 -16.59 8.03
N GLU A 317 -3.66 -15.85 9.07
CA GLU A 317 -4.91 -15.10 9.14
C GLU A 317 -4.94 -13.99 8.08
N VAL A 318 -3.87 -13.17 8.01
CA VAL A 318 -3.72 -12.13 6.99
C VAL A 318 -3.74 -12.73 5.58
N VAL A 319 -2.97 -13.80 5.34
CA VAL A 319 -2.92 -14.46 4.02
C VAL A 319 -4.29 -15.02 3.63
N THR A 320 -5.03 -15.61 4.58
CA THR A 320 -6.37 -16.16 4.34
C THR A 320 -7.37 -15.06 3.96
N VAL A 321 -7.33 -13.93 4.66
CA VAL A 321 -8.18 -12.78 4.39
C VAL A 321 -7.86 -12.19 3.01
N MET A 322 -6.59 -12.03 2.67
CA MET A 322 -6.17 -11.53 1.35
C MET A 322 -6.61 -12.46 0.23
N ARG A 323 -6.42 -13.77 0.40
CA ARG A 323 -6.90 -14.77 -0.58
C ARG A 323 -8.39 -14.68 -0.79
N THR A 324 -9.16 -14.64 0.31
CA THR A 324 -10.62 -14.60 0.25
C THR A 324 -11.10 -13.34 -0.48
N ARG A 325 -10.54 -12.17 -0.18
CA ARG A 325 -10.92 -10.92 -0.84
C ARG A 325 -10.49 -10.85 -2.30
N LEU A 326 -9.30 -11.35 -2.63
CA LEU A 326 -8.82 -11.43 -4.01
C LEU A 326 -9.73 -12.32 -4.85
N LEU A 327 -10.09 -13.50 -4.36
CA LEU A 327 -11.00 -14.42 -5.05
C LEU A 327 -12.36 -13.75 -5.36
N VAL A 328 -12.97 -13.12 -4.34
CA VAL A 328 -14.24 -12.39 -4.53
C VAL A 328 -14.09 -11.29 -5.59
N HIS A 329 -12.99 -10.53 -5.57
CA HIS A 329 -12.75 -9.48 -6.57
C HIS A 329 -12.63 -10.03 -7.99
N LEU A 330 -11.84 -11.10 -8.19
CA LEU A 330 -11.65 -11.71 -9.50
C LEU A 330 -12.95 -12.34 -10.03
N GLU A 331 -13.73 -13.00 -9.18
CA GLU A 331 -15.05 -13.53 -9.54
C GLU A 331 -16.03 -12.43 -9.97
N CYS A 332 -16.01 -11.27 -9.29
CA CYS A 332 -16.83 -10.12 -9.68
C CYS A 332 -16.45 -9.58 -11.06
N LEU A 333 -15.16 -9.53 -11.39
CA LEU A 333 -14.69 -9.09 -12.72
C LEU A 333 -15.05 -10.07 -13.84
N MET A 334 -15.11 -11.37 -13.56
CA MET A 334 -15.50 -12.37 -14.56
C MET A 334 -16.99 -12.39 -14.86
N ASN A 335 -17.83 -12.02 -13.87
CA ASN A 335 -19.29 -12.12 -13.96
C ASN A 335 -20.00 -10.80 -14.27
N GLY A 336 -19.28 -9.67 -14.25
CA GLY A 336 -19.80 -8.32 -14.51
C GLY A 336 -19.53 -7.85 -15.93
#